data_AF-A0A355YMC1-F1
#
_entry.id   AF-A0A355YMC1-F1
#
_cell.length_a   1.000
_cell.length_b   1.000
_cell.length_c   1.000
_cell.angle_alpha   90.00
_cell.angle_beta   90.00
_cell.angle_gamma   90.00
#
_symmetry.space_group_name_H-M   'P 1'
#
loop_
_entity.id
_entity.type
_entity.pdbx_description
1 polymer ?
#
loop_
_entity_poly.entity_id
_entity_poly.type
_entity_poly.pdbx_seq_one_letter_code
_entity_poly.pdbx_strand_id
1 'polypeptide(L)'
;MKEAERIYIAIDLKSFYASVECRERGLNPLTTHLVVADESRTEKTICLAVSPSLKSYGIPGRPRLFEVVQKVRKINARRLKEAPGGEFTGTSTHDPELKSDPSLSLSYIT
;
A
#
# COMPACT_ATOMS: atom_id res chain seq x y z
N MET A 1 -8.84 12.30 50.62
CA MET A 1 -8.50 10.98 50.04
C MET A 1 -7.60 11.24 48.83
N LYS A 2 -6.41 10.63 48.76
CA LYS A 2 -5.57 10.71 47.55
C LYS A 2 -6.28 9.92 46.45
N GLU A 3 -6.54 10.54 45.30
CA GLU A 3 -7.00 9.80 44.12
C GLU A 3 -5.99 8.70 43.79
N ALA A 4 -6.48 7.49 43.54
CA ALA A 4 -5.65 6.41 43.05
C ALA A 4 -5.06 6.79 41.69
N GLU A 5 -3.79 6.47 41.46
CA GLU A 5 -3.12 6.71 40.18
C GLU A 5 -3.88 5.99 39.05
N ARG A 6 -4.31 6.75 38.04
CA ARG A 6 -5.07 6.21 36.90
C ARG A 6 -4.12 5.94 35.75
N ILE A 7 -4.14 4.72 35.22
CA ILE A 7 -3.38 4.32 34.03
C ILE A 7 -4.35 4.28 32.85
N TYR A 8 -3.97 4.93 31.74
CA TYR A 8 -4.74 4.95 30.51
C TYR A 8 -3.93 4.35 29.37
N ILE A 9 -4.59 3.57 28.51
CA ILE A 9 -4.02 2.99 27.29
C ILE A 9 -4.93 3.37 26.10
N ALA A 10 -4.32 3.82 25.01
CA ALA A 10 -5.00 4.05 23.73
C ALA A 10 -4.41 3.11 22.67
N ILE A 11 -5.27 2.38 21.96
CA ILE A 11 -4.88 1.39 20.95
C ILE A 11 -5.47 1.85 19.61
N ASP A 12 -4.60 2.04 18.62
CA ASP A 12 -4.97 2.37 17.23
C ASP A 12 -4.49 1.27 16.28
N LEU A 13 -5.32 0.95 15.28
CA LEU A 13 -5.02 -0.09 14.30
C LEU A 13 -4.40 0.52 13.04
N LYS A 14 -3.15 0.14 12.77
CA LYS A 14 -2.40 0.63 11.60
C LYS A 14 -3.09 0.21 10.30
N SER A 15 -3.43 1.17 9.45
CA SER A 15 -4.06 0.91 8.15
C SER A 15 -5.31 0.04 8.26
N PHE A 16 -6.21 0.38 9.18
CA PHE A 16 -7.39 -0.43 9.51
C PHE A 16 -8.16 -0.96 8.28
N TYR A 17 -8.69 -0.07 7.43
CA TYR A 17 -9.49 -0.52 6.28
C TYR A 17 -8.70 -1.39 5.28
N ALA A 18 -7.44 -1.06 5.01
CA ALA A 18 -6.63 -1.90 4.13
C ALA A 18 -6.34 -3.28 4.76
N SER A 19 -6.26 -3.36 6.09
CA SER A 19 -6.06 -4.63 6.80
C SER A 19 -7.32 -5.49 6.78
N VAL A 20 -8.50 -4.87 6.91
CA VAL A 20 -9.80 -5.54 6.76
C VAL A 20 -9.95 -6.07 5.33
N GLU A 21 -9.77 -5.23 4.31
CA GLU A 21 -9.87 -5.64 2.89
C GLU A 21 -8.92 -6.80 2.55
N CYS A 22 -7.65 -6.73 2.99
CA CYS A 22 -6.72 -7.83 2.80
C CYS A 22 -7.22 -9.11 3.47
N ARG A 23 -7.68 -9.04 4.73
CA ARG A 23 -8.16 -10.21 5.46
C ARG A 23 -9.40 -10.84 4.82
N GLU A 24 -10.38 -10.04 4.42
CA GLU A 24 -11.59 -10.51 3.72
C GLU A 24 -11.25 -11.21 2.40
N ARG A 25 -10.17 -10.76 1.72
CA ARG A 25 -9.67 -11.36 0.48
C ARG A 25 -8.65 -12.51 0.69
N GLY A 26 -8.38 -12.91 1.93
CA GLY A 26 -7.40 -13.96 2.26
C GLY A 26 -5.93 -13.55 2.04
N LEU A 27 -5.65 -12.26 2.01
CA LEU A 27 -4.33 -11.67 1.76
C LEU A 27 -3.67 -11.20 3.07
N ASN A 28 -2.33 -11.16 3.08
CA ASN A 28 -1.57 -10.63 4.22
C ASN A 28 -1.34 -9.11 4.06
N PRO A 29 -1.89 -8.27 4.95
CA PRO A 29 -1.80 -6.81 4.82
C PRO A 29 -0.38 -6.25 4.96
N LEU A 30 0.55 -7.00 5.56
CA LEU A 30 1.94 -6.56 5.71
C LEU A 30 2.76 -6.73 4.43
N THR A 31 2.29 -7.55 3.48
CA THR A 31 3.01 -7.89 2.26
C THR A 31 2.26 -7.51 0.99
N THR A 32 0.92 -7.41 1.04
CA THR A 32 0.10 -7.11 -0.14
C THR A 32 -0.07 -5.60 -0.32
N HIS A 33 0.15 -5.12 -1.54
CA HIS A 33 -0.10 -3.75 -1.99
C HIS A 33 -1.59 -3.55 -2.28
N LEU A 34 -2.26 -2.89 -1.34
CA LEU A 34 -3.67 -2.53 -1.44
C LEU A 34 -3.90 -1.06 -1.07
N VAL A 35 -4.85 -0.43 -1.75
CA VAL A 35 -5.35 0.93 -1.49
C VAL A 35 -6.87 0.85 -1.38
N VAL A 36 -7.46 1.44 -0.34
CA VAL A 36 -8.92 1.52 -0.23
C VAL A 36 -9.36 2.86 -0.80
N ALA A 37 -9.97 2.86 -1.98
CA ALA A 37 -10.49 4.05 -2.64
C ALA A 37 -11.68 3.72 -3.54
N ASP A 38 -12.62 4.65 -3.70
CA ASP A 38 -13.74 4.52 -4.64
C ASP A 38 -13.32 5.01 -6.04
N GLU A 39 -12.81 4.09 -6.86
CA GLU A 39 -12.37 4.37 -8.23
C GLU A 39 -13.51 4.71 -9.20
N SER A 40 -14.76 4.35 -8.88
CA SER A 40 -15.92 4.62 -9.73
C SER A 40 -16.23 6.11 -9.89
N ARG A 41 -15.73 6.94 -8.96
CA ARG A 41 -15.88 8.40 -8.99
C ARG A 41 -14.88 9.04 -9.94
N THR A 42 -13.65 9.21 -9.48
CA THR A 42 -12.52 9.78 -10.24
C THR A 42 -11.21 9.45 -9.51
N GLU A 43 -10.06 9.55 -10.18
CA GLU A 43 -8.75 9.50 -9.52
C GLU A 43 -8.50 10.64 -8.50
N LYS A 44 -9.36 11.68 -8.46
CA LYS A 44 -9.30 12.74 -7.43
C LYS A 44 -9.93 12.32 -6.10
N THR A 45 -10.51 11.12 -6.02
CA THR A 45 -11.05 10.56 -4.79
C THR A 45 -9.99 10.44 -3.71
N ILE A 46 -10.41 10.51 -2.45
CA ILE A 46 -9.52 10.30 -1.30
C ILE A 46 -9.32 8.80 -1.09
N CYS A 47 -8.08 8.38 -0.85
CA CYS A 47 -7.81 7.04 -0.37
C CYS A 47 -8.11 6.98 1.14
N LEU A 48 -8.99 6.07 1.54
CA LEU A 48 -9.37 5.86 2.94
C LEU A 48 -8.25 5.16 3.73
N ALA A 49 -7.52 4.26 3.07
CA ALA A 49 -6.36 3.60 3.64
C ALA A 49 -5.37 3.15 2.55
N VAL A 50 -4.12 3.01 2.95
CA VAL A 50 -3.05 2.40 2.15
C VAL A 50 -2.41 1.31 3.00
N SER A 51 -2.23 0.12 2.43
CA SER A 51 -1.56 -1.02 3.08
C SER A 51 -0.17 -0.65 3.60
N PRO A 52 0.29 -1.23 4.72
CA PRO A 52 1.63 -1.02 5.24
C PRO A 52 2.74 -1.26 4.22
N SER A 53 2.64 -2.31 3.40
CA SER A 53 3.60 -2.66 2.35
C SER A 53 3.71 -1.57 1.28
N LEU A 54 2.59 -0.99 0.84
CA LEU A 54 2.62 0.04 -0.19
C LEU A 54 3.11 1.39 0.38
N LYS A 55 2.83 1.67 1.65
CA LYS A 55 3.38 2.83 2.35
C LYS A 55 4.91 2.80 2.45
N SER A 56 5.55 1.63 2.51
CA SER A 56 7.03 1.56 2.55
C SER A 56 7.69 2.06 1.26
N TYR A 57 6.94 2.19 0.16
CA TYR A 57 7.40 2.84 -1.07
C TYR A 57 7.25 4.38 -1.06
N GLY A 58 6.95 4.96 0.11
CA GLY A 58 6.82 6.40 0.30
C GLY A 58 5.51 6.99 -0.22
N ILE A 59 4.45 6.17 -0.31
CA ILE A 59 3.08 6.62 -0.53
C ILE A 59 2.51 7.03 0.84
N PRO A 60 1.92 8.24 0.99
CA PRO A 60 1.40 8.67 2.28
C PRO A 60 0.17 7.84 2.69
N GLY A 61 -0.29 7.99 3.94
CA GLY A 61 -1.43 7.21 4.44
C GLY A 61 -2.80 7.68 3.96
N ARG A 62 -2.92 8.94 3.53
CA ARG A 62 -4.18 9.56 3.03
C ARG A 62 -3.96 10.35 1.73
N PRO A 63 -3.43 9.73 0.66
CA PRO A 63 -3.27 10.38 -0.64
C PRO A 63 -4.63 10.52 -1.35
N ARG A 64 -4.62 11.26 -2.45
CA ARG A 64 -5.59 11.09 -3.54
C ARG A 64 -5.15 9.95 -4.45
N LEU A 65 -6.10 9.28 -5.09
CA LEU A 65 -5.79 8.11 -5.94
C LEU A 65 -4.81 8.45 -7.07
N PHE A 66 -4.91 9.64 -7.68
CA PHE A 66 -3.96 10.07 -8.71
C PHE A 66 -2.52 10.21 -8.17
N GLU A 67 -2.32 10.55 -6.89
CA GLU A 67 -0.99 10.65 -6.29
C GLU A 67 -0.37 9.26 -6.11
N VAL A 68 -1.21 8.26 -5.78
CA VAL A 68 -0.80 6.84 -5.76
C VAL A 68 -0.37 6.43 -7.16
N VAL A 69 -1.20 6.65 -8.18
CA VAL A 69 -0.90 6.33 -9.59
C VAL A 69 0.43 6.97 -10.02
N GLN A 70 0.63 8.26 -9.75
CA GLN A 70 1.87 8.97 -10.07
C GLN A 70 3.08 8.40 -9.34
N LYS A 71 2.95 8.05 -8.06
CA LYS A 71 4.05 7.49 -7.27
C LYS A 71 4.41 6.09 -7.75
N VAL A 72 3.42 5.24 -8.05
CA VAL A 72 3.62 3.90 -8.63
C VAL A 72 4.32 3.98 -9.99
N ARG A 73 3.92 4.91 -10.86
CA ARG A 73 4.63 5.17 -12.13
C ARG A 73 6.11 5.53 -11.91
N LYS A 74 6.42 6.39 -10.94
CA LYS A 74 7.81 6.75 -10.60
C LYS A 74 8.60 5.55 -10.05
N ILE A 75 7.97 4.71 -9.23
CA ILE A 75 8.60 3.49 -8.71
C ILE A 75 8.91 2.52 -9.86
N ASN A 76 7.95 2.29 -10.75
CA ASN A 76 8.14 1.42 -11.90
C ASN A 76 9.16 1.98 -12.90
N ALA A 77 9.23 3.29 -13.10
CA ALA A 77 10.29 3.89 -13.92
C ALA A 77 11.70 3.63 -13.36
N ARG A 78 11.85 3.53 -12.03
CA ARG A 78 13.11 3.11 -11.41
C ARG A 78 13.34 1.61 -11.60
N ARG A 79 12.34 0.78 -11.30
CA ARG A 79 12.44 -0.68 -11.44
C ARG A 79 12.73 -1.11 -12.87
N LEU A 80 12.20 -0.43 -13.88
CA LEU A 80 12.44 -0.73 -15.29
C LEU A 80 13.93 -0.62 -15.67
N LYS A 81 14.69 0.28 -15.01
CA LYS A 81 16.14 0.39 -15.20
C LYS A 81 16.92 -0.80 -14.62
N GLU A 82 16.32 -1.47 -13.64
CA GLU A 82 16.88 -2.64 -12.96
C GLU A 82 16.38 -3.95 -13.60
N ALA A 83 15.36 -3.89 -14.46
CA ALA A 83 14.74 -5.04 -15.09
C ALA A 83 15.65 -5.68 -16.16
N PRO A 84 15.83 -7.02 -16.16
CA PRO A 84 16.57 -7.73 -17.20
C PRO A 84 16.01 -7.44 -18.60
N GLY A 85 16.88 -7.05 -19.53
CA GLY A 85 16.46 -6.69 -20.89
C GLY A 85 15.72 -5.36 -21.02
N GLY A 86 15.56 -4.59 -19.93
CA GLY A 86 14.89 -3.28 -19.94
C GLY A 86 13.37 -3.37 -20.10
N GLU A 87 12.78 -4.54 -19.85
CA GLU A 87 11.35 -4.80 -19.98
C GLU A 87 10.81 -5.54 -18.75
N PHE A 88 9.54 -5.31 -18.41
CA PHE A 88 8.87 -6.06 -17.36
C PHE A 88 8.26 -7.33 -17.94
N THR A 89 8.43 -8.46 -17.25
CA THR A 89 7.81 -9.75 -17.62
C THR A 89 6.43 -9.94 -16.98
N GLY A 90 6.06 -9.08 -16.02
CA GLY A 90 4.79 -9.16 -15.33
C GLY A 90 4.56 -8.02 -14.34
N THR A 91 3.51 -8.19 -13.52
CA THR A 91 3.19 -7.30 -12.40
C THR A 91 3.01 -8.12 -11.13
N SER A 92 3.30 -7.54 -9.98
CA SER A 92 2.97 -8.16 -8.69
C SER A 92 2.44 -7.12 -7.72
N THR A 93 1.52 -7.57 -6.86
CA THR A 93 1.00 -6.82 -5.71
C THR A 93 1.64 -7.30 -4.41
N HIS A 94 2.56 -8.27 -4.47
CA HIS A 94 3.20 -8.86 -3.30
C HIS A 94 4.62 -8.32 -3.13
N ASP A 95 4.87 -7.60 -2.05
CA ASP A 95 6.14 -6.93 -1.77
C ASP A 95 7.36 -7.87 -1.76
N PRO A 96 7.30 -9.07 -1.15
CA PRO A 96 8.40 -10.04 -1.23
C PRO A 96 8.77 -10.45 -2.66
N GLU A 97 7.80 -10.69 -3.53
CA GLU A 97 8.04 -11.05 -4.93
C GLU A 97 8.71 -9.90 -5.69
N LEU A 98 8.23 -8.66 -5.50
CA LEU A 98 8.83 -7.47 -6.11
C LEU A 98 10.28 -7.24 -5.63
N LYS A 99 10.60 -7.62 -4.40
CA LYS A 99 11.96 -7.50 -3.86
C LYS A 99 12.90 -8.58 -4.40
N SER A 100 12.39 -9.79 -4.62
CA SER A 100 13.19 -10.89 -5.17
C SER A 100 13.35 -10.84 -6.69
N ASP A 101 12.37 -10.26 -7.40
CA ASP A 101 12.34 -10.27 -8.86
C ASP A 101 12.31 -8.83 -9.44
N PRO A 102 13.42 -8.35 -10.04
CA PRO A 102 13.46 -7.03 -10.66
C PRO A 102 12.68 -6.95 -11.98
N SER A 103 12.31 -8.08 -12.61
CA SER A 103 11.53 -8.06 -13.87
C SER A 103 10.04 -7.82 -13.65
N LEU A 104 9.58 -7.75 -12.40
CA LEU A 104 8.19 -7.46 -12.07
C LEU A 104 7.98 -5.96 -11.84
N SER A 105 6.91 -5.42 -12.43
CA SER A 105 6.41 -4.08 -12.09
C SER A 105 5.53 -4.11 -10.85
N LEU A 106 5.61 -3.06 -10.04
CA LEU A 106 4.74 -2.87 -8.89
C LEU A 106 3.31 -2.56 -9.36
N SER A 107 2.35 -3.32 -8.87
CA SER A 107 0.92 -3.05 -8.97
C SER A 107 0.29 -3.02 -7.58
N TYR A 108 -0.99 -2.64 -7.50
CA TYR A 108 -1.78 -2.66 -6.27
C TYR A 108 -3.24 -2.98 -6.58
N ILE A 109 -3.96 -3.40 -5.55
CA ILE A 109 -5.39 -3.70 -5.62
C ILE A 109 -6.19 -2.54 -5.00
N THR A 110 -7.35 -2.23 -5.57
CA THR A 110 -8.36 -1.31 -5.03
C THR A 110 -9.55 -2.03 -4.40
#